data_AF-A0A9E3DFE5-F1
#
_entry.id   AF-A0A9E3DFE5-F1
#
_cell.length_a   1.000
_cell.length_b   1.000
_cell.length_c   1.000
_cell.angle_alpha   90.00
_cell.angle_beta   90.00
_cell.angle_gamma   90.00
#
_symmetry.space_group_name_H-M   'P 1'
#
loop_
_entity.id
_entity.type
_entity.pdbx_description
1 polymer ?
#
loop_
_entity_poly.entity_id
_entity_poly.type
_entity_poly.pdbx_seq_one_letter_code
_entity_poly.pdbx_strand_id
1 'polypeptide(L)'
;MPRGRLIATGIVVAVALIGVLVVVGVRLSHGHQTTASSAQGPAAPQSFAVPGCYNLSVPPVERPKKLNVLGCASVAVALQDMSWSSWGPQGADGTGTAVFKICDPNCAAGYQLTKPVVVHAWNPQQPRPDAICQVGLKIFGDMILAFPAGAPPPTAQKTNTQYNGMPAVHFTDYSGTDKSDSQFIGYTFCN
;
A
#
# COMPACT_ATOMS: atom_id res chain seq x y z
N MET A 1 -65.06 27.48 -26.59
CA MET A 1 -63.64 27.50 -26.14
C MET A 1 -63.29 26.11 -25.61
N PRO A 2 -62.09 25.53 -25.80
CA PRO A 2 -61.16 25.40 -26.95
C PRO A 2 -61.40 24.05 -27.71
N ARG A 3 -61.05 23.78 -28.97
CA ARG A 3 -59.82 23.79 -29.80
C ARG A 3 -58.81 22.63 -29.56
N GLY A 4 -58.63 21.79 -30.60
CA GLY A 4 -57.47 20.92 -30.87
C GLY A 4 -57.85 19.51 -31.37
N ARG A 5 -58.38 19.29 -32.59
CA ARG A 5 -57.70 19.08 -33.91
C ARG A 5 -56.47 18.12 -33.86
N LEU A 6 -56.63 16.85 -34.30
CA LEU A 6 -56.27 16.27 -35.64
C LEU A 6 -54.81 15.75 -35.63
N ILE A 7 -54.35 14.59 -36.10
CA ILE A 7 -54.70 13.59 -37.16
C ILE A 7 -53.74 12.38 -36.87
N ALA A 8 -54.20 11.11 -36.79
CA ALA A 8 -54.18 10.07 -37.85
C ALA A 8 -52.83 10.00 -38.61
N THR A 9 -52.15 8.88 -38.93
CA THR A 9 -52.50 7.55 -39.43
C THR A 9 -51.12 6.89 -39.67
N GLY A 10 -50.88 5.62 -39.35
CA GLY A 10 -51.10 4.50 -40.28
C GLY A 10 -49.78 3.72 -40.43
N ILE A 11 -49.62 2.53 -39.84
CA ILE A 11 -50.12 1.21 -40.30
C ILE A 11 -49.10 0.51 -41.24
N VAL A 12 -48.52 -0.58 -40.70
CA VAL A 12 -48.26 -1.88 -41.37
C VAL A 12 -47.05 -1.91 -42.31
N VAL A 13 -45.89 -2.40 -41.87
CA VAL A 13 -45.47 -3.83 -41.91
C VAL A 13 -46.01 -4.56 -43.14
N ALA A 14 -45.23 -4.72 -44.22
CA ALA A 14 -45.07 -6.04 -44.85
C ALA A 14 -44.10 -6.02 -46.05
N VAL A 15 -43.50 -7.21 -46.22
CA VAL A 15 -42.97 -7.84 -47.44
C VAL A 15 -41.52 -7.53 -47.84
N ALA A 16 -40.70 -8.51 -47.52
CA ALA A 16 -39.37 -8.78 -48.05
C ALA A 16 -39.38 -9.17 -49.54
N LEU A 17 -38.17 -9.16 -50.12
CA LEU A 17 -37.72 -9.86 -51.35
C LEU A 17 -37.69 -9.07 -52.67
N ILE A 18 -36.60 -8.32 -52.90
CA ILE A 18 -35.77 -8.34 -54.13
C ILE A 18 -34.35 -7.96 -53.64
N GLY A 19 -33.32 -8.81 -53.61
CA GLY A 19 -32.83 -9.66 -54.69
C GLY A 19 -31.67 -8.96 -55.39
N VAL A 20 -30.49 -8.94 -54.74
CA VAL A 20 -29.11 -8.85 -55.30
C VAL A 20 -28.90 -7.97 -56.54
N LEU A 21 -28.15 -6.86 -56.41
CA LEU A 21 -27.30 -6.30 -57.49
C LEU A 21 -26.21 -5.36 -56.92
N VAL A 22 -24.97 -5.81 -57.09
CA VAL A 22 -23.70 -5.04 -57.21
C VAL A 22 -23.10 -4.41 -55.94
N VAL A 23 -22.30 -5.23 -55.26
CA VAL A 23 -21.02 -4.82 -54.65
C VAL A 23 -20.12 -4.24 -55.75
N VAL A 24 -19.57 -3.02 -55.58
CA VAL A 24 -18.21 -2.58 -55.95
C VAL A 24 -18.06 -1.05 -55.75
N GLY A 25 -17.06 -0.65 -54.96
CA GLY A 25 -16.47 0.69 -54.89
C GLY A 25 -17.12 1.61 -53.84
N VAL A 26 -16.45 2.16 -52.82
CA VAL A 26 -15.03 2.37 -52.53
C VAL A 26 -14.92 2.51 -51.00
N ARG A 27 -14.29 1.54 -50.31
CA ARG A 27 -13.91 1.67 -48.89
C ARG A 27 -12.49 2.26 -48.81
N LEU A 28 -12.32 3.53 -49.17
CA LEU A 28 -11.07 4.28 -48.95
C LEU A 28 -11.19 5.16 -47.72
N SER A 29 -11.22 4.55 -46.54
CA SER A 29 -10.92 5.23 -45.28
C SER A 29 -10.38 4.24 -44.25
N HIS A 30 -9.50 3.32 -44.67
CA HIS A 30 -8.59 2.65 -43.74
C HIS A 30 -7.41 3.58 -43.50
N GLY A 31 -7.68 4.70 -42.82
CA GLY A 31 -6.63 5.44 -42.14
C GLY A 31 -6.00 4.48 -41.15
N HIS A 32 -4.80 4.00 -41.48
CA HIS A 32 -3.95 3.27 -40.55
C HIS A 32 -3.77 4.16 -39.33
N GLN A 33 -4.52 3.89 -38.26
CA GLN A 33 -4.15 4.38 -36.95
C GLN A 33 -2.90 3.60 -36.56
N THR A 34 -1.76 4.13 -36.97
CA THR A 34 -0.46 3.80 -36.38
C THR A 34 -0.61 4.15 -34.90
N THR A 35 -0.93 3.17 -34.07
CA THR A 35 -0.79 3.27 -32.63
C THR A 35 0.69 3.56 -32.39
N ALA A 36 1.00 4.82 -32.11
CA ALA A 36 2.29 5.19 -31.59
C ALA A 36 2.46 4.41 -30.28
N SER A 37 3.21 3.29 -30.33
CA SER A 37 3.81 2.74 -29.12
C SER A 37 4.74 3.82 -28.62
N SER A 38 4.27 4.60 -27.65
CA SER A 38 5.16 5.36 -26.79
C SER A 38 6.14 4.35 -26.21
N ALA A 39 7.39 4.40 -26.66
CA ALA A 39 8.47 3.69 -26.03
C ALA A 39 8.54 4.21 -24.59
N GLN A 40 7.91 3.48 -23.65
CA GLN A 40 8.13 3.69 -22.23
C GLN A 40 9.61 3.46 -22.01
N GLY A 41 10.34 4.55 -21.74
CA GLY A 41 11.73 4.47 -21.33
C GLY A 41 11.87 3.50 -20.15
N PRO A 42 13.07 2.96 -19.90
CA PRO A 42 13.28 2.00 -18.82
C PRO A 42 12.65 2.48 -17.52
N ALA A 43 11.71 1.71 -16.97
CA ALA A 43 11.12 2.03 -15.68
C ALA A 43 12.25 2.10 -14.63
N ALA A 44 12.20 3.11 -13.75
CA ALA A 44 13.17 3.23 -12.67
C ALA A 44 13.21 1.91 -11.87
N PRO A 45 14.40 1.44 -11.46
CA PRO A 45 14.50 0.25 -10.62
C PRO A 45 13.62 0.40 -9.38
N GLN A 46 12.76 -0.59 -9.15
CA GLN A 46 11.90 -0.60 -7.96
C GLN A 46 12.74 -1.01 -6.75
N SER A 47 12.60 -0.26 -5.66
CA SER A 47 13.12 -0.63 -4.34
C SER A 47 11.98 -0.71 -3.35
N PHE A 48 12.11 -1.59 -2.36
CA PHE A 48 11.10 -1.77 -1.33
C PHE A 48 11.66 -1.33 0.02
N ALA A 49 10.79 -0.86 0.90
CA ALA A 49 11.10 -0.60 2.30
C ALA A 49 9.91 -1.00 3.18
N VAL A 50 10.23 -1.42 4.40
CA VAL A 50 9.22 -1.60 5.44
C VAL A 50 8.80 -0.25 6.00
N PRO A 51 7.58 -0.11 6.53
CA PRO A 51 7.16 1.08 7.26
C PRO A 51 8.13 1.47 8.38
N GLY A 52 8.36 2.77 8.51
CA GLY A 52 9.35 3.26 9.45
C GLY A 52 9.40 4.76 9.63
N CYS A 53 10.13 5.13 10.66
CA CYS A 53 10.56 6.49 10.93
C CYS A 53 11.83 6.79 10.12
N TYR A 54 11.66 7.46 8.98
CA TYR A 54 12.75 7.82 8.08
C TYR A 54 12.98 9.34 8.08
N ASN A 55 14.24 9.74 7.92
CA ASN A 55 14.71 11.12 7.77
C ASN A 55 16.05 11.12 6.98
N LEU A 56 16.62 12.30 6.72
CA LEU A 56 17.93 12.43 6.04
C LEU A 56 19.06 11.57 6.61
N SER A 57 19.09 11.38 7.94
CA SER A 57 20.11 10.59 8.62
C SER A 57 19.77 9.09 8.66
N VAL A 58 18.50 8.74 8.40
CA VAL A 58 17.98 7.36 8.43
C VAL A 58 17.10 7.16 7.19
N PRO A 59 17.69 7.04 5.98
CA PRO A 59 16.93 6.83 4.76
C PRO A 59 16.32 5.41 4.72
N PRO A 60 15.23 5.19 3.97
CA PRO A 60 14.71 3.86 3.72
C PRO A 60 15.72 3.02 2.95
N VAL A 61 16.01 1.82 3.46
CA VAL A 61 16.95 0.87 2.86
C VAL A 61 16.31 -0.50 2.79
N GLU A 62 16.76 -1.31 1.82
CA GLU A 62 16.32 -2.70 1.75
C GLU A 62 16.86 -3.52 2.92
N ARG A 63 16.03 -4.43 3.43
CA ARG A 63 16.39 -5.41 4.48
C ARG A 63 17.12 -4.77 5.67
N PRO A 64 16.54 -3.73 6.32
CA PRO A 64 17.21 -3.04 7.41
C PRO A 64 17.44 -3.98 8.58
N LYS A 65 18.64 -3.92 9.19
CA LYS A 65 18.94 -4.68 10.42
C LYS A 65 18.37 -4.02 11.68
N LYS A 66 18.15 -2.71 11.63
CA LYS A 66 17.64 -1.88 12.72
C LYS A 66 16.74 -0.79 12.15
N LEU A 67 15.65 -0.48 12.85
CA LEU A 67 14.62 0.44 12.37
C LEU A 67 13.70 0.86 13.52
N ASN A 68 13.32 2.13 13.59
CA ASN A 68 12.24 2.59 14.47
C ASN A 68 10.92 2.58 13.70
N VAL A 69 9.93 1.85 14.17
CA VAL A 69 8.63 1.71 13.48
C VAL A 69 7.57 2.62 14.09
N LEU A 70 7.58 2.83 15.41
CA LEU A 70 6.57 3.66 16.09
C LEU A 70 7.22 4.73 16.98
N GLY A 71 6.61 5.93 16.97
CA GLY A 71 7.02 7.06 17.81
C GLY A 71 8.36 7.66 17.40
N CYS A 72 8.48 8.23 16.20
CA CYS A 72 9.77 8.63 15.61
C CYS A 72 10.65 9.54 16.47
N ALA A 73 10.06 10.39 17.31
CA ALA A 73 10.80 11.27 18.23
C ALA A 73 11.13 10.59 19.58
N SER A 74 10.27 9.72 20.08
CA SER A 74 10.39 9.09 21.42
C SER A 74 10.87 7.63 21.40
N VAL A 75 10.92 7.04 20.21
CA VAL A 75 11.12 5.62 19.89
C VAL A 75 10.29 4.71 20.79
N ALA A 76 9.00 4.61 20.48
CA ALA A 76 8.08 3.74 21.21
C ALA A 76 8.34 2.26 20.89
N VAL A 77 8.54 1.94 19.60
CA VAL A 77 8.84 0.58 19.13
C VAL A 77 9.98 0.63 18.11
N ALA A 78 11.04 -0.14 18.38
CA ALA A 78 12.14 -0.37 17.47
C ALA A 78 12.27 -1.86 17.14
N LEU A 79 12.72 -2.15 15.92
CA LEU A 79 13.15 -3.47 15.48
C LEU A 79 14.68 -3.49 15.44
N GLN A 80 15.26 -4.54 15.98
CA GLN A 80 16.70 -4.76 16.06
C GLN A 80 17.05 -6.18 15.66
N ASP A 81 18.31 -6.37 15.26
CA ASP A 81 18.89 -7.66 14.89
C ASP A 81 18.03 -8.42 13.87
N MET A 82 17.49 -7.66 12.91
CA MET A 82 16.58 -8.21 11.90
C MET A 82 17.33 -9.09 10.90
N SER A 83 16.73 -10.23 10.59
CA SER A 83 17.09 -11.15 9.52
C SER A 83 15.87 -11.37 8.63
N TRP A 84 16.03 -11.15 7.33
CA TRP A 84 14.93 -11.21 6.35
C TRP A 84 15.02 -12.50 5.53
N SER A 85 13.95 -13.30 5.55
CA SER A 85 13.83 -14.54 4.77
C SER A 85 13.23 -14.30 3.39
N SER A 86 12.42 -13.25 3.23
CA SER A 86 11.83 -12.86 1.95
C SER A 86 11.85 -11.33 1.82
N TRP A 87 11.93 -10.84 0.57
CA TRP A 87 11.88 -9.41 0.27
C TRP A 87 11.64 -9.18 -1.21
N GLY A 88 10.59 -8.42 -1.54
CA GLY A 88 10.30 -8.02 -2.92
C GLY A 88 8.86 -7.56 -3.11
N PRO A 89 8.35 -7.55 -4.35
CA PRO A 89 7.01 -7.04 -4.66
C PRO A 89 5.87 -7.78 -3.96
N GLN A 90 6.09 -9.03 -3.54
CA GLN A 90 5.08 -9.83 -2.84
C GLN A 90 5.04 -9.54 -1.33
N GLY A 91 6.05 -8.87 -0.79
CA GLY A 91 6.18 -8.61 0.64
C GLY A 91 7.60 -8.83 1.16
N ALA A 92 7.72 -8.73 2.47
CA ALA A 92 8.93 -9.02 3.21
C ALA A 92 8.59 -9.78 4.50
N ASP A 93 9.30 -10.88 4.73
CA ASP A 93 9.22 -11.69 5.92
C ASP A 93 10.55 -11.67 6.64
N GLY A 94 10.51 -11.53 7.97
CA GLY A 94 11.72 -11.47 8.77
C GLY A 94 11.51 -11.84 10.22
N THR A 95 12.63 -11.97 10.93
CA THR A 95 12.67 -12.23 12.37
C THR A 95 13.69 -11.31 13.02
N GLY A 96 13.52 -11.02 14.30
CA GLY A 96 14.48 -10.23 15.06
C GLY A 96 13.99 -9.96 16.48
N THR A 97 14.33 -8.79 17.00
CA THR A 97 13.96 -8.34 18.34
C THR A 97 13.16 -7.04 18.26
N ALA A 98 11.95 -7.06 18.80
CA ALA A 98 11.19 -5.84 19.08
C ALA A 98 11.63 -5.26 20.42
N VAL A 99 11.96 -3.97 20.45
CA VAL A 99 12.35 -3.21 21.63
C VAL A 99 11.29 -2.15 21.88
N PHE A 100 10.70 -2.19 23.08
CA PHE A 100 9.66 -1.28 23.53
C PHE A 100 10.23 -0.36 24.60
N LYS A 101 10.00 0.94 24.47
CA LYS A 101 10.31 1.91 25.53
C LYS A 101 9.10 2.10 26.43
N ILE A 102 9.21 1.68 27.69
CA ILE A 102 8.16 1.80 28.68
C ILE A 102 8.37 3.09 29.47
N CYS A 103 7.40 4.00 29.38
CA CYS A 103 7.45 5.30 30.08
C CYS A 103 6.50 5.30 31.28
N ASP A 104 6.85 4.57 32.32
CA ASP A 104 6.09 4.53 33.58
C ASP A 104 7.04 4.79 34.75
N PRO A 105 6.88 5.89 35.52
CA PRO A 105 5.85 6.95 35.39
C PRO A 105 6.18 8.01 34.34
N ASN A 106 7.43 8.06 33.85
CA ASN A 106 7.85 8.99 32.80
C ASN A 106 9.00 8.36 31.97
N CYS A 107 9.28 8.92 30.80
CA CYS A 107 10.29 8.36 29.90
C CYS A 107 11.75 8.50 30.37
N ALA A 108 12.04 9.32 31.38
CA ALA A 108 13.38 9.46 31.95
C ALA A 108 13.69 8.36 32.98
N ALA A 109 12.67 7.94 33.74
CA ALA A 109 12.75 6.83 34.70
C ALA A 109 12.33 5.46 34.10
N GLY A 110 11.93 5.46 32.83
CA GLY A 110 11.45 4.28 32.13
C GLY A 110 12.52 3.22 31.85
N TYR A 111 12.09 2.09 31.28
CA TYR A 111 12.96 0.98 30.93
C TYR A 111 12.65 0.46 29.52
N GLN A 112 13.52 -0.44 29.03
CA GLN A 112 13.30 -1.13 27.77
C GLN A 112 12.83 -2.56 28.01
N LEU A 113 11.80 -2.98 27.29
CA LEU A 113 11.36 -4.36 27.21
C LEU A 113 11.72 -4.90 25.83
N THR A 114 12.26 -6.12 25.77
CA THR A 114 12.55 -6.78 24.50
C THR A 114 11.71 -8.05 24.33
N LYS A 115 11.33 -8.33 23.09
CA LYS A 115 10.65 -9.57 22.70
C LYS A 115 11.18 -10.05 21.35
N PRO A 116 11.36 -11.37 21.15
CA PRO A 116 11.54 -11.90 19.80
C PRO A 116 10.30 -11.56 18.98
N VAL A 117 10.50 -11.25 17.70
CA VAL A 117 9.44 -10.84 16.79
C VAL A 117 9.57 -11.54 15.44
N VAL A 118 8.42 -11.89 14.88
CA VAL A 118 8.25 -12.28 13.48
C VAL A 118 7.57 -11.12 12.76
N VAL A 119 8.11 -10.70 11.64
CA VAL A 119 7.64 -9.58 10.84
C VAL A 119 7.13 -10.08 9.51
N HIS A 120 5.95 -9.61 9.12
CA HIS A 120 5.40 -9.79 7.77
C HIS A 120 4.93 -8.43 7.26
N ALA A 121 5.47 -7.95 6.16
CA ALA A 121 5.09 -6.68 5.54
C ALA A 121 4.66 -6.92 4.09
N TRP A 122 3.57 -6.28 3.66
CA TRP A 122 3.00 -6.49 2.32
C TRP A 122 2.30 -5.24 1.80
N ASN A 123 1.63 -5.36 0.65
CA ASN A 123 0.90 -4.27 0.01
C ASN A 123 1.81 -3.07 -0.32
N PRO A 124 2.80 -3.22 -1.23
CA PRO A 124 3.73 -2.14 -1.55
C PRO A 124 3.03 -0.94 -2.19
N GLN A 125 3.07 0.20 -1.51
CA GLN A 125 2.45 1.46 -1.91
C GLN A 125 3.50 2.48 -2.32
N GLN A 126 3.11 3.50 -3.08
CA GLN A 126 3.98 4.66 -3.26
C GLN A 126 4.16 5.35 -1.90
N PRO A 127 5.35 5.89 -1.59
CA PRO A 127 5.51 6.81 -0.49
C PRO A 127 4.49 7.95 -0.61
N ARG A 128 4.15 8.56 0.53
CA ARG A 128 3.24 9.69 0.52
C ARG A 128 3.81 10.80 -0.38
N PRO A 129 2.96 11.54 -1.10
CA PRO A 129 3.43 12.58 -2.01
C PRO A 129 4.31 13.67 -1.34
N ASP A 130 4.10 13.92 -0.04
CA ASP A 130 4.85 14.88 0.76
C ASP A 130 6.18 14.34 1.32
N ALA A 131 6.45 13.04 1.21
CA ALA A 131 7.61 12.39 1.84
C ALA A 131 8.95 12.57 1.10
N ILE A 132 9.00 13.29 -0.03
CA ILE A 132 10.19 13.58 -0.85
C ILE A 132 11.13 12.35 -1.02
N CYS A 133 10.58 11.20 -1.40
CA CYS A 133 11.34 9.97 -1.58
C CYS A 133 11.88 9.79 -3.00
N GLN A 134 12.91 8.95 -3.12
CA GLN A 134 13.49 8.54 -4.40
C GLN A 134 12.42 7.94 -5.31
N VAL A 135 12.49 8.25 -6.61
CA VAL A 135 11.60 7.66 -7.62
C VAL A 135 11.79 6.15 -7.66
N GLY A 136 10.68 5.40 -7.73
CA GLY A 136 10.72 3.93 -7.77
C GLY A 136 10.68 3.26 -6.40
N LEU A 137 10.83 4.01 -5.29
CA LEU A 137 10.63 3.48 -3.94
C LEU A 137 9.16 3.07 -3.76
N LYS A 138 8.97 1.91 -3.14
CA LYS A 138 7.70 1.43 -2.60
C LYS A 138 7.85 1.13 -1.12
N ILE A 139 6.87 1.50 -0.32
CA ILE A 139 6.83 1.20 1.11
C ILE A 139 5.65 0.26 1.34
N PHE A 140 5.88 -0.85 2.03
CA PHE A 140 4.80 -1.78 2.37
C PHE A 140 3.73 -1.05 3.18
N GLY A 141 2.48 -1.08 2.75
CA GLY A 141 1.36 -0.37 3.39
C GLY A 141 0.87 -1.04 4.66
N ASP A 142 1.16 -2.34 4.78
CA ASP A 142 0.73 -3.20 5.87
C ASP A 142 1.93 -3.89 6.49
N MET A 143 1.91 -4.02 7.81
CA MET A 143 2.94 -4.75 8.56
C MET A 143 2.34 -5.45 9.79
N ILE A 144 2.73 -6.69 9.99
CA ILE A 144 2.47 -7.46 11.20
C ILE A 144 3.76 -7.56 12.01
N LEU A 145 3.64 -7.33 13.33
CA LEU A 145 4.61 -7.75 14.33
C LEU A 145 3.97 -8.84 15.20
N ALA A 146 4.44 -10.07 15.08
CA ALA A 146 3.94 -11.22 15.82
C ALA A 146 4.96 -11.65 16.88
N PHE A 147 4.47 -12.05 18.06
CA PHE A 147 5.29 -12.30 19.24
C PHE A 147 5.31 -13.80 19.61
N PRO A 148 6.27 -14.59 19.11
CA PRO A 148 6.35 -16.02 19.36
C PRO A 148 6.54 -16.37 20.84
N ALA A 149 7.16 -15.50 21.63
CA ALA A 149 7.36 -15.67 23.08
C ALA A 149 6.26 -15.00 23.92
N GLY A 150 5.05 -14.90 23.36
CA GLY A 150 3.88 -14.27 23.99
C GLY A 150 3.88 -12.74 23.86
N ALA A 151 2.68 -12.18 23.96
CA ALA A 151 2.45 -10.74 23.81
C ALA A 151 3.27 -9.91 24.81
N PRO A 152 3.74 -8.71 24.43
CA PRO A 152 4.20 -7.73 25.39
C PRO A 152 3.02 -7.23 26.25
N PRO A 153 3.29 -6.60 27.41
CA PRO A 153 2.25 -5.96 28.21
C PRO A 153 1.47 -4.93 27.38
N PRO A 154 0.16 -4.74 27.62
CA PRO A 154 -0.63 -3.74 26.88
C PRO A 154 -0.11 -2.31 26.99
N THR A 155 0.61 -1.99 28.07
CA THR A 155 1.29 -0.69 28.28
C THR A 155 2.47 -0.48 27.34
N ALA A 156 3.06 -1.56 26.81
CA ALA A 156 4.10 -1.52 25.81
C ALA A 156 3.51 -1.47 24.40
N GLN A 157 2.61 -2.43 24.12
CA GLN A 157 2.02 -2.61 22.80
C GLN A 157 0.78 -3.49 22.92
N LYS A 158 -0.39 -2.92 22.66
CA LYS A 158 -1.64 -3.69 22.60
C LYS A 158 -1.69 -4.49 21.29
N THR A 159 -1.86 -5.80 21.39
CA THR A 159 -2.09 -6.70 20.26
C THR A 159 -3.54 -6.59 19.78
N ASN A 160 -3.76 -6.57 18.48
CA ASN A 160 -5.08 -6.43 17.85
C ASN A 160 -5.44 -7.59 16.90
N THR A 161 -4.52 -8.54 16.68
CA THR A 161 -4.74 -9.68 15.80
C THR A 161 -3.91 -10.90 16.22
N GLN A 162 -4.00 -11.97 15.43
CA GLN A 162 -3.18 -13.17 15.52
C GLN A 162 -2.50 -13.41 14.17
N TYR A 163 -1.27 -13.91 14.18
CA TYR A 163 -0.54 -14.29 12.97
C TYR A 163 0.10 -15.65 13.18
N ASN A 164 -0.29 -16.65 12.38
CA ASN A 164 0.14 -18.04 12.54
C ASN A 164 0.01 -18.56 13.99
N GLY A 165 -1.08 -18.19 14.66
CA GLY A 165 -1.35 -18.55 16.06
C GLY A 165 -0.58 -17.74 17.11
N MET A 166 0.29 -16.81 16.72
CA MET A 166 1.02 -15.93 17.63
C MET A 166 0.28 -14.60 17.84
N PRO A 167 0.25 -14.08 19.09
CA PRO A 167 -0.33 -12.76 19.35
C PRO A 167 0.43 -11.70 18.57
N ALA A 168 -0.32 -10.84 17.89
CA ALA A 168 0.25 -9.95 16.92
C ALA A 168 -0.41 -8.58 16.90
N VAL A 169 0.32 -7.64 16.32
CA VAL A 169 -0.16 -6.32 15.96
C VAL A 169 -0.13 -6.23 14.46
N HIS A 170 -1.27 -5.94 13.86
CA HIS A 170 -1.37 -5.53 12.47
C HIS A 170 -1.48 -4.02 12.42
N PHE A 171 -0.49 -3.44 11.79
CA PHE A 171 -0.43 -2.05 11.46
C PHE A 171 -0.83 -1.88 9.98
N THR A 172 -1.75 -0.96 9.74
CA THR A 172 -2.35 -0.70 8.43
C THR A 172 -2.17 0.77 8.05
N ASP A 173 -2.42 1.05 6.78
CA ASP A 173 -2.50 2.40 6.22
C ASP A 173 -1.31 3.29 6.61
N TYR A 174 -0.13 2.87 6.17
CA TYR A 174 1.05 3.71 6.20
C TYR A 174 0.86 5.09 5.53
N SER A 175 -0.14 5.25 4.65
CA SER A 175 -0.44 6.52 3.97
C SER A 175 -1.11 7.58 4.86
N GLY A 176 -1.59 7.19 6.05
CA GLY A 176 -1.97 8.11 7.13
C GLY A 176 -3.31 8.82 6.96
N THR A 177 -4.27 8.20 6.27
CA THR A 177 -5.61 8.79 6.11
C THR A 177 -6.53 8.53 7.29
N ASP A 178 -6.37 7.40 7.99
CA ASP A 178 -7.21 7.05 9.13
C ASP A 178 -6.48 7.21 10.47
N LYS A 179 -7.04 8.06 11.35
CA LYS A 179 -6.47 8.41 12.66
C LYS A 179 -7.13 7.70 13.85
N SER A 180 -8.16 6.90 13.65
CA SER A 180 -9.02 6.47 14.76
C SER A 180 -8.93 5.00 15.17
N ASP A 181 -8.29 4.10 14.41
CA ASP A 181 -8.19 2.69 14.84
C ASP A 181 -7.02 1.89 14.23
N SER A 182 -6.40 2.38 13.16
CA SER A 182 -5.13 1.84 12.64
C SER A 182 -3.98 2.39 13.48
N GLN A 183 -3.19 1.50 14.08
CA GLN A 183 -1.93 1.91 14.69
C GLN A 183 -1.02 2.38 13.56
N PHE A 184 -0.96 3.69 13.37
CA PHE A 184 -0.20 4.31 12.30
C PHE A 184 1.31 4.10 12.50
N ILE A 185 2.01 3.62 11.48
CA ILE A 185 3.46 3.37 11.52
C ILE A 185 4.22 4.57 10.98
N GLY A 186 4.84 5.30 11.90
CA GLY A 186 5.92 6.22 11.59
C GLY A 186 5.56 7.43 10.72
N TYR A 187 6.39 8.47 10.82
CA TYR A 187 6.42 9.58 9.89
C TYR A 187 7.62 9.36 8.98
N THR A 188 7.41 9.37 7.67
CA THR A 188 8.49 9.14 6.71
C THR A 188 8.76 10.42 5.96
N PHE A 189 9.99 10.88 6.07
CA PHE A 189 10.55 11.93 5.25
C PHE A 189 11.88 11.40 4.71
N CYS A 190 12.03 11.32 3.39
CA CYS A 190 13.20 10.69 2.77
C CYS A 190 14.31 11.68 2.38
N ASN A 191 14.04 12.99 2.46
CA ASN A 191 14.92 14.09 2.04
C ASN A 191 15.10 15.16 3.11
#